data_AF-A0A8T3PKJ5-F1
#
_entry.id   AF-A0A8T3PKJ5-F1
#
_cell.length_a   1.000
_cell.length_b   1.000
_cell.length_c   1.000
_cell.angle_alpha   90.00
_cell.angle_beta   90.00
_cell.angle_gamma   90.00
#
_symmetry.space_group_name_H-M   'P 1'
#
loop_
_entity.id
_entity.type
_entity.pdbx_description
1 polymer ?
#
loop_
_entity_poly.entity_id
_entity_poly.type
_entity_poly.pdbx_seq_one_letter_code
_entity_poly.pdbx_strand_id
1 'polypeptide(L)'
;MAILQVLYHPDPRLRIKAAPVPVVDDEVRRLAADMMETMYAAPGIGLAATQVNVHRRLLVVDVSETHDQPLCLINPALLQKEGVERMEEGCLSVPGVFEEVERAERIRVRFQDLEGHTVEQDADDLLAVCIQHEMDHLEGKLFLDYLSPLKRSRITKKLTKAQKQVM
;
A
#
# COMPACT_ATOMS: atom_id res chain seq x y z
N MET A 1 0.73 -19.34 8.36
CA MET A 1 0.69 -17.92 7.99
C MET A 1 -0.03 -17.20 9.12
N ALA A 2 0.25 -15.92 9.32
CA ALA A 2 -0.26 -15.13 10.44
C ALA A 2 -0.89 -13.82 9.98
N ILE A 3 -1.98 -13.43 10.64
CA ILE A 3 -2.57 -12.09 10.50
C ILE A 3 -1.74 -11.08 11.28
N LEU A 4 -1.17 -10.12 10.56
CA LEU A 4 -0.34 -9.06 11.10
C LEU A 4 -1.20 -7.87 11.57
N GLN A 5 -0.74 -7.15 12.59
CA GLN A 5 -1.42 -5.94 13.04
C GLN A 5 -1.18 -4.79 12.06
N VAL A 6 -2.25 -4.25 11.49
CA VAL A 6 -2.21 -3.04 10.66
C VAL A 6 -2.14 -1.79 11.54
N LEU A 7 -1.20 -0.91 11.24
CA LEU A 7 -1.06 0.41 11.84
C LEU A 7 -2.14 1.35 11.30
N TYR A 8 -2.67 2.20 12.18
CA TYR A 8 -3.71 3.18 11.83
C TYR A 8 -3.21 4.62 11.97
N HIS A 9 -3.52 5.47 11.00
CA HIS A 9 -3.25 6.91 11.06
C HIS A 9 -3.93 7.52 12.30
N PRO A 10 -3.23 8.35 13.10
CA PRO A 10 -1.98 9.04 12.78
C PRO A 10 -0.69 8.42 13.34
N ASP A 11 -0.58 7.09 13.43
CA ASP A 11 0.65 6.43 13.91
C ASP A 11 1.89 6.94 13.13
N PRO A 12 2.92 7.47 13.81
CA PRO A 12 4.08 8.06 13.15
C PRO A 12 4.91 7.03 12.37
N ARG A 13 4.77 5.73 12.66
CA ARG A 13 5.51 4.67 11.96
C ARG A 13 5.04 4.50 10.51
N LEU A 14 3.82 4.94 10.19
CA LEU A 14 3.34 5.04 8.80
C LEU A 14 4.09 6.09 7.97
N ARG A 15 4.91 6.93 8.61
CA ARG A 15 5.71 7.98 7.96
C ARG A 15 7.17 7.58 7.74
N ILE A 16 7.56 6.37 8.16
CA ILE A 16 8.92 5.87 7.98
C ILE A 16 9.10 5.44 6.53
N LYS A 17 10.11 6.01 5.86
CA LYS A 17 10.54 5.56 4.53
C LYS A 17 11.15 4.17 4.63
N ALA A 18 10.63 3.25 3.83
CA ALA A 18 11.06 1.86 3.83
C ALA A 18 12.43 1.69 3.17
N ALA A 19 13.27 0.84 3.78
CA ALA A 19 14.59 0.49 3.26
C ALA A 19 14.50 -0.56 2.15
N PRO A 20 15.38 -0.53 1.13
CA PRO A 20 15.44 -1.59 0.13
C PRO A 20 15.64 -2.98 0.74
N VAL A 21 15.04 -3.98 0.12
CA VAL A 21 15.30 -5.40 0.43
C VAL A 21 16.59 -5.82 -0.28
N PRO A 22 17.67 -6.19 0.43
CA PRO A 22 18.93 -6.52 -0.22
C PRO A 22 18.91 -7.88 -0.93
N VAL A 23 18.19 -8.84 -0.37
CA VAL A 23 18.08 -10.22 -0.87
C VAL A 23 16.65 -10.71 -0.63
N VAL A 24 16.07 -11.40 -1.62
CA VAL A 24 14.78 -12.08 -1.49
C VAL A 24 15.03 -13.47 -0.90
N ASP A 25 14.94 -13.55 0.43
CA ASP A 25 15.11 -14.78 1.19
C ASP A 25 13.76 -15.32 1.72
N ASP A 26 13.81 -16.41 2.49
CA ASP A 26 12.62 -17.03 3.05
C ASP A 26 11.91 -16.13 4.08
N GLU A 27 12.60 -15.18 4.71
CA GLU A 27 11.97 -14.20 5.60
C GLU A 27 11.09 -13.24 4.78
N VAL A 28 11.59 -12.75 3.64
CA VAL A 28 10.84 -11.90 2.71
C VAL A 28 9.62 -12.64 2.15
N ARG A 29 9.79 -13.89 1.73
CA ARG A 29 8.68 -14.70 1.20
C ARG A 29 7.61 -14.95 2.25
N ARG A 30 8.01 -15.28 3.49
CA ARG A 30 7.07 -15.45 4.60
C ARG A 30 6.32 -14.15 4.91
N LEU A 31 7.02 -13.03 4.94
CA LEU A 31 6.41 -11.72 5.16
C LEU A 31 5.39 -11.39 4.06
N ALA A 32 5.71 -11.64 2.79
CA ALA A 32 4.79 -11.43 1.68
C ALA A 32 3.52 -12.29 1.84
N ALA A 33 3.67 -13.55 2.25
CA ALA A 33 2.55 -14.45 2.50
C ALA A 33 1.67 -13.96 3.67
N ASP A 34 2.28 -13.59 4.81
CA ASP A 34 1.55 -13.06 5.97
C ASP A 34 0.85 -11.73 5.65
N MET A 35 1.49 -10.87 4.83
CA MET A 35 0.89 -9.63 4.32
C MET A 35 -0.33 -9.91 3.44
N MET A 36 -0.23 -10.88 2.53
CA MET A 36 -1.35 -11.28 1.67
C MET A 36 -2.53 -11.81 2.49
N GLU A 37 -2.26 -12.66 3.48
CA GLU A 37 -3.30 -13.17 4.39
C GLU A 37 -3.95 -12.03 5.19
N THR A 38 -3.14 -11.09 5.69
CA THR A 38 -3.62 -9.90 6.40
C THR A 38 -4.50 -9.04 5.52
N MET A 39 -4.10 -8.83 4.26
CA MET A 39 -4.84 -8.03 3.27
C MET A 39 -6.22 -8.64 3.00
N TYR A 40 -6.30 -9.96 2.75
CA TYR A 40 -7.56 -10.65 2.52
C TYR A 40 -8.47 -10.72 3.75
N ALA A 41 -7.89 -10.81 4.96
CA ALA A 41 -8.65 -10.77 6.20
C ALA A 41 -9.23 -9.37 6.51
N ALA A 42 -8.61 -8.31 5.99
CA ALA A 42 -9.00 -6.92 6.15
C ALA A 42 -9.81 -6.36 4.94
N PRO A 43 -10.51 -7.24 4.21
CA PRO A 43 -10.91 -7.14 2.79
C PRO A 43 -10.28 -5.98 1.98
N GLY A 44 -8.95 -5.89 1.96
CA GLY A 44 -8.20 -4.92 1.15
C GLY A 44 -7.76 -5.51 -0.19
N ILE A 45 -7.37 -4.65 -1.12
CA ILE A 45 -6.80 -5.02 -2.43
C ILE A 45 -5.29 -4.71 -2.54
N GLY A 46 -4.73 -4.05 -1.51
CA GLY A 46 -3.32 -3.68 -1.43
C GLY A 46 -2.86 -3.59 0.02
N LEU A 47 -1.59 -3.93 0.25
CA LEU A 47 -0.92 -3.76 1.55
C LEU A 47 0.59 -3.59 1.39
N ALA A 48 1.14 -2.51 1.90
CA ALA A 48 2.57 -2.25 2.01
C ALA A 48 3.12 -2.70 3.37
N ALA A 49 4.37 -3.19 3.38
CA ALA A 49 5.01 -3.70 4.60
C ALA A 49 5.08 -2.63 5.72
N THR A 50 5.20 -1.36 5.35
CA THR A 50 5.15 -0.22 6.29
C THR A 50 3.88 -0.25 7.16
N GLN A 51 2.74 -0.67 6.60
CA GLN A 51 1.46 -0.72 7.31
C GLN A 51 1.40 -1.80 8.37
N VAL A 52 2.22 -2.85 8.27
CA VAL A 52 2.36 -3.90 9.29
C VAL A 52 3.64 -3.72 10.12
N ASN A 53 4.13 -2.48 10.20
CA ASN A 53 5.31 -2.09 10.97
C ASN A 53 6.62 -2.77 10.53
N VAL A 54 6.73 -3.12 9.25
CA VAL A 54 7.96 -3.63 8.64
C VAL A 54 8.44 -2.67 7.56
N HIS A 55 9.46 -1.87 7.86
CA HIS A 55 9.93 -0.80 6.97
C HIS A 55 10.90 -1.30 5.89
N ARG A 56 10.46 -2.28 5.11
CA ARG A 56 11.16 -2.80 3.93
C ARG A 56 10.34 -2.51 2.67
N ARG A 57 11.00 -2.28 1.53
CA ARG A 57 10.34 -1.99 0.25
C ARG A 57 9.67 -3.24 -0.32
N LEU A 58 8.54 -3.60 0.25
CA LEU A 58 7.73 -4.75 -0.11
C LEU A 58 6.25 -4.35 -0.05
N LEU A 59 5.51 -4.68 -1.10
CA LEU A 59 4.06 -4.53 -1.14
C LEU A 59 3.41 -5.74 -1.82
N VAL A 60 2.17 -6.01 -1.44
CA VAL A 60 1.31 -7.01 -2.06
C VAL A 60 0.05 -6.34 -2.59
N VAL A 61 -0.44 -6.81 -3.73
CA VAL A 61 -1.69 -6.34 -4.34
C VAL A 61 -2.44 -7.51 -4.94
N ASP A 62 -3.77 -7.44 -4.89
CA ASP A 62 -4.67 -8.31 -5.63
C ASP A 62 -5.97 -7.55 -5.85
N VAL A 63 -6.20 -7.13 -7.10
CA VAL A 63 -7.38 -6.37 -7.50
C VAL A 63 -8.46 -7.26 -8.12
N SER A 64 -8.23 -8.57 -8.18
CA SER A 64 -9.21 -9.52 -8.70
C SER A 64 -10.37 -9.71 -7.72
N GLU A 65 -11.59 -9.82 -8.22
CA GLU A 65 -12.77 -10.10 -7.38
C GLU A 65 -12.68 -11.46 -6.68
N THR A 66 -11.93 -12.40 -7.28
CA THR A 66 -11.81 -13.80 -6.85
C THR A 66 -10.56 -14.09 -6.03
N HIS A 67 -9.72 -13.09 -5.77
CA HIS A 67 -8.43 -13.23 -5.08
C HIS A 67 -7.51 -14.30 -5.70
N ASP A 68 -7.46 -14.35 -7.03
CA ASP A 68 -6.71 -15.33 -7.81
C ASP A 68 -5.59 -14.71 -8.67
N GLN A 69 -5.37 -13.40 -8.53
CA GLN A 69 -4.28 -12.68 -9.20
C GLN A 69 -3.35 -11.95 -8.22
N PRO A 70 -2.78 -12.65 -7.22
CA PRO A 70 -1.88 -12.05 -6.26
C PRO A 70 -0.58 -11.60 -6.93
N LEU A 71 -0.13 -10.40 -6.60
CA LEU A 71 1.13 -9.84 -7.06
C LEU A 71 1.94 -9.34 -5.86
N CYS A 72 3.23 -9.64 -5.86
CA CYS A 72 4.17 -9.20 -4.84
C CYS A 72 5.28 -8.39 -5.51
N LEU A 73 5.45 -7.15 -5.09
CA LEU A 73 6.46 -6.25 -5.63
C LEU A 73 7.51 -5.94 -4.57
N ILE A 74 8.71 -6.49 -4.77
CA ILE A 74 9.88 -6.18 -3.94
C ILE A 74 10.72 -5.10 -4.63
N ASN A 75 11.15 -4.11 -3.87
CA ASN A 75 11.91 -2.95 -4.38
C ASN A 75 11.27 -2.25 -5.60
N PRO A 76 9.95 -1.98 -5.62
CA PRO A 76 9.31 -1.39 -6.79
C PRO A 76 9.86 0.00 -7.11
N ALA A 77 9.99 0.25 -8.42
CA ALA A 77 10.41 1.51 -9.02
C ALA A 77 9.56 1.82 -10.25
N LEU A 78 8.97 3.02 -10.29
CA LEU A 78 8.22 3.51 -11.43
C LEU A 78 9.18 3.91 -12.56
N LEU A 79 8.99 3.33 -13.73
CA LEU A 79 9.75 3.64 -14.94
C LEU A 79 9.06 4.71 -15.77
N GLN A 80 7.74 4.60 -15.90
CA GLN A 80 6.90 5.49 -16.71
C GLN A 80 5.56 5.72 -16.03
N LYS A 81 4.96 6.87 -16.32
CA LYS A 81 3.62 7.29 -15.89
C LYS A 81 2.97 8.05 -17.03
N GLU A 82 1.72 7.71 -17.34
CA GLU A 82 0.95 8.33 -18.41
C GLU A 82 -0.51 8.51 -17.98
N GLY A 83 -1.17 9.52 -18.55
CA GLY A 83 -2.55 9.86 -18.24
C GLY A 83 -2.77 10.40 -16.84
N VAL A 84 -4.02 10.75 -16.54
CA VAL A 84 -4.48 11.15 -15.21
C VAL A 84 -5.82 10.49 -14.98
N GLU A 85 -5.93 9.74 -13.91
CA GLU A 85 -7.17 9.12 -13.45
C GLU A 85 -7.55 9.67 -12.07
N ARG A 86 -8.84 9.93 -11.88
CA ARG A 86 -9.42 10.28 -10.58
C ARG A 86 -10.20 9.09 -10.08
N MET A 87 -9.76 8.54 -8.96
CA MET A 87 -10.39 7.38 -8.34
C MET A 87 -10.59 7.63 -6.85
N GLU A 88 -11.71 7.12 -6.33
CA GLU A 88 -11.94 7.10 -4.89
C GLU A 88 -11.02 6.06 -4.24
N GLU A 89 -10.12 6.51 -3.37
CA GLU A 89 -9.18 5.65 -2.66
C GLU A 89 -9.61 5.44 -1.21
N GLY A 90 -9.54 4.19 -0.76
CA GLY A 90 -9.54 3.81 0.65
C GLY A 90 -8.15 3.32 1.09
N CYS A 91 -7.94 3.15 2.39
CA CYS A 91 -6.70 2.59 2.92
C CYS A 91 -6.99 1.83 4.21
N LEU A 92 -6.42 0.63 4.38
CA LEU A 92 -6.54 -0.15 5.60
C LEU A 92 -6.01 0.61 6.83
N SER A 93 -4.99 1.45 6.64
CA SER A 93 -4.43 2.31 7.69
C SER A 93 -5.26 3.58 7.96
N VAL A 94 -6.31 3.86 7.20
CA VAL A 94 -7.20 5.03 7.36
C VAL A 94 -8.66 4.57 7.28
N PRO A 95 -9.14 3.77 8.26
CA PRO A 95 -10.40 3.04 8.13
C PRO A 95 -11.61 3.99 8.04
N GLY A 96 -12.56 3.64 7.15
CA GLY A 96 -13.83 4.35 6.99
C GLY A 96 -13.69 5.74 6.36
N VAL A 97 -12.61 5.98 5.62
CA VAL A 97 -12.36 7.21 4.87
C VAL A 97 -12.08 6.84 3.43
N PHE A 98 -12.84 7.46 2.53
CA PHE A 98 -12.73 7.32 1.09
C PHE A 98 -12.72 8.72 0.48
N GLU A 99 -11.74 9.02 -0.35
CA GLU A 99 -11.58 10.33 -0.99
C GLU A 99 -11.03 10.18 -2.40
N GLU A 100 -11.45 11.05 -3.32
CA GLU A 100 -10.87 11.10 -4.67
C GLU A 100 -9.41 11.60 -4.65
N VAL A 101 -8.54 10.87 -5.34
CA VAL A 101 -7.14 11.21 -5.55
C VAL A 101 -6.79 11.09 -7.03
N GLU A 102 -5.92 11.97 -7.53
CA GLU A 102 -5.39 11.90 -8.89
C GLU A 102 -4.15 11.01 -8.94
N ARG A 103 -4.16 10.02 -9.82
CA ARG A 103 -3.06 9.10 -10.12
C ARG A 103 -2.74 9.10 -11.60
N ALA A 104 -1.59 8.53 -11.98
CA ALA A 104 -1.39 8.19 -13.38
C ALA A 104 -2.31 7.02 -13.74
N GLU A 105 -3.03 7.13 -14.85
CA GLU A 105 -3.92 6.09 -15.39
C GLU A 105 -3.13 4.84 -15.76
N ARG A 106 -1.93 5.02 -16.32
CA ARG A 106 -1.06 3.93 -16.75
C ARG A 106 0.34 4.10 -16.19
N ILE A 107 0.93 3.01 -15.77
CA ILE A 107 2.30 2.97 -15.26
C ILE A 107 3.07 1.80 -15.85
N ARG A 108 4.40 1.99 -15.96
CA ARG A 108 5.33 0.88 -16.06
C ARG A 108 6.14 0.79 -14.78
N VAL A 109 6.11 -0.36 -14.12
CA VAL A 109 6.81 -0.60 -12.85
C VAL A 109 7.85 -1.71 -13.03
N ARG A 110 9.02 -1.50 -12.42
CA ARG A 110 10.07 -2.51 -12.27
C ARG A 110 10.17 -2.94 -10.82
N PHE A 111 10.25 -4.23 -10.56
CA PHE A 111 10.35 -4.80 -9.22
C PHE A 111 11.05 -6.17 -9.26
N GLN A 112 11.26 -6.78 -8.11
CA GLN A 112 11.68 -8.16 -7.98
C GLN A 112 10.51 -9.05 -7.54
N ASP A 113 10.37 -10.22 -8.17
CA ASP A 113 9.42 -11.25 -7.75
C ASP A 113 9.90 -12.02 -6.50
N LEU A 114 9.13 -13.02 -6.04
CA LEU A 114 9.45 -13.83 -4.87
C LEU A 114 10.66 -14.75 -5.08
N GLU A 115 11.05 -14.96 -6.33
CA GLU A 115 12.25 -15.70 -6.72
C GLU A 115 13.47 -14.77 -6.81
N GLY A 116 13.26 -13.45 -6.74
CA GLY A 116 14.28 -12.41 -6.81
C GLY A 116 14.61 -11.95 -8.23
N HIS A 117 13.88 -12.42 -9.24
CA HIS A 117 14.07 -11.98 -10.62
C HIS A 117 13.49 -10.60 -10.84
N THR A 118 14.20 -9.78 -11.63
CA THR A 118 13.71 -8.47 -12.05
C THR A 118 12.61 -8.62 -13.08
N VAL A 119 11.45 -8.04 -12.80
CA VAL A 119 10.27 -7.99 -13.67
C VAL A 119 9.97 -6.54 -14.01
N GLU A 120 9.58 -6.27 -15.25
CA GLU A 120 8.96 -5.02 -15.67
C GLU A 120 7.54 -5.32 -16.13
N GLN A 121 6.56 -4.57 -15.62
CA GLN A 121 5.15 -4.78 -15.88
C GLN A 121 4.45 -3.46 -16.15
N ASP A 122 3.59 -3.47 -17.17
CA ASP A 122 2.61 -2.41 -17.40
C ASP A 122 1.36 -2.69 -16.54
N ALA A 123 0.83 -1.64 -15.92
CA ALA A 123 -0.42 -1.68 -15.19
C ALA A 123 -1.26 -0.45 -15.53
N ASP A 124 -2.57 -0.64 -15.55
CA ASP A 124 -3.59 0.37 -15.81
C ASP A 124 -4.74 0.26 -14.80
N ASP A 125 -5.69 1.20 -14.92
CA ASP A 125 -6.92 1.28 -14.13
C ASP A 125 -6.66 1.10 -12.61
N LEU A 126 -7.47 0.24 -11.96
CA LEU A 126 -7.40 -0.02 -10.53
C LEU A 126 -6.03 -0.58 -10.09
N LEU A 127 -5.36 -1.39 -10.92
CA LEU A 127 -4.06 -1.95 -10.57
C LEU A 127 -2.98 -0.86 -10.54
N ALA A 128 -3.00 0.07 -11.52
CA ALA A 128 -2.09 1.21 -11.53
C ALA A 128 -2.29 2.13 -10.32
N VAL A 129 -3.54 2.40 -9.95
CA VAL A 129 -3.88 3.19 -8.76
C VAL A 129 -3.37 2.50 -7.50
N CYS A 130 -3.67 1.20 -7.34
CA CYS A 130 -3.28 0.42 -6.17
C CYS A 130 -1.76 0.35 -6.00
N ILE A 131 -1.00 0.04 -7.07
CA ILE A 131 0.47 0.01 -7.00
C ILE A 131 1.04 1.38 -6.61
N GLN A 132 0.52 2.48 -7.18
CA GLN A 132 0.98 3.83 -6.82
C GLN A 132 0.68 4.17 -5.35
N HIS A 133 -0.49 3.77 -4.85
CA HIS A 133 -0.86 3.93 -3.44
C HIS A 133 0.08 3.16 -2.51
N GLU A 134 0.33 1.89 -2.79
CA GLU A 134 1.21 1.06 -1.96
C GLU A 134 2.68 1.52 -2.04
N MET A 135 3.12 2.02 -3.19
CA MET A 135 4.44 2.63 -3.32
C MET A 135 4.58 3.92 -2.49
N ASP A 136 3.52 4.71 -2.34
CA ASP A 136 3.53 5.90 -1.46
C ASP A 136 3.73 5.50 0.01
N HIS A 137 3.13 4.40 0.47
CA HIS A 137 3.38 3.87 1.81
C HIS A 137 4.87 3.51 2.05
N LEU A 138 5.56 3.02 1.03
CA LEU A 138 7.01 2.77 1.11
C LEU A 138 7.83 4.07 1.21
N GLU A 139 7.26 5.20 0.78
CA GLU A 139 7.85 6.53 0.91
C GLU A 139 7.37 7.29 2.16
N GLY A 140 6.58 6.66 3.04
CA GLY A 140 6.02 7.29 4.24
C GLY A 140 4.88 8.28 3.96
N LYS A 141 4.26 8.16 2.78
CA LYS A 141 3.14 9.00 2.34
C LYS A 141 1.83 8.22 2.48
N LEU A 142 0.74 8.96 2.67
CA LEU A 142 -0.63 8.46 2.65
C LEU A 142 -1.41 9.23 1.60
N PHE A 143 -2.48 8.65 1.06
CA PHE A 143 -3.38 9.35 0.14
C PHE A 143 -3.93 10.67 0.72
N LEU A 144 -4.05 10.75 2.06
CA LEU A 144 -4.43 11.97 2.79
C LEU A 144 -3.51 13.17 2.52
N ASP A 145 -2.27 12.93 2.11
CA ASP A 145 -1.28 13.97 1.82
C ASP A 145 -1.56 14.70 0.51
N TYR A 146 -2.40 14.13 -0.36
CA TYR A 146 -2.88 14.73 -1.61
C TYR A 146 -4.14 15.59 -1.41
N LEU A 147 -4.76 15.50 -0.23
CA LEU A 147 -5.96 16.26 0.11
C LEU A 147 -5.62 17.68 0.58
N SER A 148 -6.63 18.57 0.53
CA SER A 148 -6.48 19.90 1.11
C SER A 148 -6.15 19.85 2.61
N PRO A 149 -5.36 20.80 3.15
CA PRO A 149 -4.96 20.79 4.56
C PRO A 149 -6.15 20.73 5.54
N LEU A 150 -7.26 21.40 5.21
CA LEU A 150 -8.49 21.38 6.00
C LEU A 150 -9.12 19.99 6.06
N LYS A 151 -9.23 19.31 4.90
CA LYS A 151 -9.81 17.97 4.79
C LYS A 151 -8.94 16.95 5.55
N ARG A 152 -7.63 16.97 5.33
CA ARG A 152 -6.66 16.13 6.06
C ARG A 152 -6.73 16.33 7.59
N SER A 153 -6.80 17.58 8.05
CA SER A 153 -6.91 17.90 9.48
C SER A 153 -8.20 17.37 10.09
N ARG A 154 -9.33 17.50 9.39
CA ARG A 154 -10.62 16.98 9.83
C ARG A 154 -10.62 15.45 9.96
N ILE A 155 -10.10 14.75 8.95
CA ILE A 155 -9.97 13.29 8.96
C ILE A 155 -9.09 12.83 10.12
N THR A 156 -7.93 13.46 10.30
CA THR A 156 -7.00 13.14 11.39
C THR A 156 -7.67 13.27 12.76
N LYS A 157 -8.36 14.39 13.01
CA LYS A 157 -9.10 14.60 14.27
C LYS A 157 -10.18 13.54 14.52
N LYS A 158 -10.92 13.14 13.47
CA LYS A 158 -11.94 12.08 13.55
C LYS A 158 -11.32 10.74 13.97
N LEU A 159 -10.22 10.35 13.34
CA LEU A 159 -9.53 9.09 13.63
C LEU A 159 -8.90 9.06 15.01
N THR A 160 -8.23 10.14 15.44
CA THR A 160 -7.68 10.26 16.80
C THR A 160 -8.76 10.15 17.87
N LYS A 161 -9.95 10.70 17.63
CA LYS A 161 -11.08 10.57 18.57
C LYS A 161 -11.59 9.13 18.64
N ALA A 162 -11.71 8.45 17.50
CA ALA A 162 -12.16 7.06 17.44
C ALA A 162 -11.18 6.12 18.16
N GLN A 163 -9.87 6.28 17.96
CA GLN A 163 -8.85 5.47 18.64
C GLN A 163 -8.93 5.59 20.17
N LYS A 164 -9.15 6.79 20.70
CA LYS A 164 -9.31 7.03 22.14
C LYS A 164 -10.58 6.41 22.75
N GLN A 165 -11.56 6.01 21.94
CA GLN A 165 -12.80 5.39 22.41
C GLN A 165 -12.73 3.86 22.41
N VAL A 166 -11.76 3.29 21.67
CA VAL A 166 -11.51 1.86 21.57
C VAL A 166 -10.40 1.39 22.53
N MET A 167 -9.54 2.31 22.98
CA MET A 167 -8.61 2.13 24.10
C MET A 167 -9.31 2.37 25.44
#